data_AF-A0A346XSF4-F1
#
_entry.id   AF-A0A346XSF4-F1
#
_cell.length_a   1.000
_cell.length_b   1.000
_cell.length_c   1.000
_cell.angle_alpha   90.00
_cell.angle_beta   90.00
_cell.angle_gamma   90.00
#
_symmetry.space_group_name_H-M   'P 1'
#
loop_
_entity.id
_entity.type
_entity.pdbx_description
1 polymer ?
#
loop_
_entity_poly.entity_id
_entity_poly.type
_entity_poly.pdbx_seq_one_letter_code
_entity_poly.pdbx_strand_id
1 'polypeptide(L)'
;MSPPGQLRIARQPVADGDEVGVTIGGNDRAWLLSVEGEDPAELVGITRVTDPAGEVRYAADLRAGLLLVDDLHPRVLADEGAVGLYVASTPDEPLAEGEWRVRVATNGTTATVATAVSHDDGNPAPRQLDVVVWATVDVDVEAVAGRWRADMDAVLSPHGLGVDELDVVVAGEAGASHRVLGVDGLAGDGHKACTAADDALGPGPNTAVVVLAERIGEGVLSAAADPPRTWSMAYRNPDGDIGGFAVAAPGTPVVGPPSHACVLVSVGDDPSARGTVALHELLHIAGLPVHTSEDDGRAHDTIEDTPECTSAADGDRDGSVRADECVGLGADNLMFWAEGGHDLTAAQAWRVRWHPLLQTEG
;
A
#
# COMPACT_ATOMS: atom_id res chain seq x y z
N MET A 1 -13.30 -20.21 1.02
CA MET A 1 -13.86 -19.75 2.31
C MET A 1 -14.95 -18.74 2.01
N SER A 2 -16.06 -18.74 2.75
CA SER A 2 -17.00 -17.60 2.68
C SER A 2 -16.26 -16.35 3.14
N PRO A 3 -16.52 -15.17 2.54
CA PRO A 3 -15.96 -13.93 3.08
C PRO A 3 -16.37 -13.78 4.56
N PRO A 4 -15.55 -13.11 5.38
CA PRO A 4 -16.00 -12.62 6.68
C PRO A 4 -17.36 -11.93 6.51
N GLY A 5 -18.29 -12.06 7.45
CA GLY A 5 -19.66 -11.53 7.33
C GLY A 5 -19.75 -10.01 7.09
N GLN A 6 -18.62 -9.30 7.15
CA GLN A 6 -18.44 -7.87 6.95
C GLN A 6 -17.91 -7.50 5.56
N LEU A 7 -17.52 -8.47 4.72
CA LEU A 7 -17.03 -8.23 3.36
C LEU A 7 -18.00 -8.75 2.30
N ARG A 8 -18.36 -7.88 1.35
CA ARG A 8 -19.01 -8.32 0.11
C ARG A 8 -17.97 -8.35 -1.01
N ILE A 9 -17.63 -9.56 -1.47
CA ILE A 9 -16.63 -9.76 -2.53
C ILE A 9 -17.31 -10.14 -3.84
N ALA A 10 -16.92 -9.47 -4.94
CA ALA A 10 -17.32 -9.85 -6.30
C ALA A 10 -16.09 -9.84 -7.24
N ARG A 11 -16.09 -10.72 -8.24
CA ARG A 11 -15.09 -10.77 -9.31
C ARG A 11 -15.76 -10.86 -10.67
N GLN A 12 -15.22 -10.16 -11.65
CA GLN A 12 -15.71 -10.23 -13.02
C GLN A 12 -14.58 -9.93 -14.03
N PRO A 13 -14.58 -10.58 -15.21
CA PRO A 13 -13.70 -10.19 -16.30
C PRO A 13 -14.14 -8.84 -16.88
N VAL A 14 -13.18 -8.07 -17.36
CA VAL A 14 -13.38 -6.77 -18.01
C VAL A 14 -12.46 -6.64 -19.22
N ALA A 15 -12.86 -5.81 -20.18
CA ALA A 15 -12.06 -5.38 -21.32
C ALA A 15 -11.72 -3.89 -21.22
N ASP A 16 -10.83 -3.43 -22.10
CA ASP A 16 -10.39 -2.04 -22.14
C ASP A 16 -11.57 -1.07 -22.27
N GLY A 17 -11.66 -0.14 -21.32
CA GLY A 17 -12.69 0.89 -21.29
C GLY A 17 -14.03 0.47 -20.69
N ASP A 18 -14.17 -0.76 -20.18
CA ASP A 18 -15.35 -1.22 -19.45
C ASP A 18 -15.55 -0.43 -18.14
N GLU A 19 -16.78 -0.46 -17.64
CA GLU A 19 -17.19 0.21 -16.40
C GLU A 19 -17.72 -0.82 -15.40
N VAL A 20 -17.22 -0.75 -14.16
CA VAL A 20 -17.55 -1.64 -13.06
C VAL A 20 -18.35 -0.87 -12.00
N GLY A 21 -19.49 -1.43 -11.59
CA GLY A 21 -20.32 -0.90 -10.51
C GLY A 21 -19.89 -1.43 -9.14
N VAL A 22 -19.80 -0.56 -8.14
CA VAL A 22 -19.66 -0.90 -6.72
C VAL A 22 -20.85 -0.31 -5.96
N THR A 23 -21.72 -1.16 -5.43
CA THR A 23 -22.91 -0.72 -4.67
C THR A 23 -22.57 -0.53 -3.21
N ILE A 24 -22.87 0.66 -2.68
CA ILE A 24 -22.66 1.10 -1.30
C ILE A 24 -24.02 1.34 -0.63
N GLY A 25 -24.24 0.78 0.55
CA GLY A 25 -25.39 1.03 1.42
C GLY A 25 -25.00 1.78 2.70
N GLY A 26 -25.98 2.24 3.48
CA GLY A 26 -25.77 3.21 4.57
C GLY A 26 -24.87 2.78 5.74
N ASN A 27 -24.55 1.49 5.88
CA ASN A 27 -23.64 0.99 6.90
C ASN A 27 -22.27 0.57 6.32
N ASP A 28 -22.07 0.70 5.01
CA ASP A 28 -20.78 0.43 4.39
C ASP A 28 -19.83 1.60 4.68
N ARG A 29 -18.59 1.27 5.04
CA ARG A 29 -17.59 2.24 5.51
C ARG A 29 -16.43 2.42 4.55
N ALA A 30 -16.15 1.41 3.75
CA ALA A 30 -15.13 1.47 2.73
C ALA A 30 -15.45 0.51 1.58
N TRP A 31 -14.84 0.78 0.43
CA TRP A 31 -14.76 -0.17 -0.66
C TRP A 31 -13.38 -0.16 -1.27
N LEU A 32 -13.01 -1.33 -1.77
CA LEU A 32 -11.79 -1.62 -2.48
C LEU A 32 -12.14 -2.17 -3.85
N LEU A 33 -11.43 -1.71 -4.87
CA LEU A 33 -11.45 -2.29 -6.20
C LEU A 33 -10.02 -2.55 -6.63
N SER A 34 -9.73 -3.76 -7.08
CA SER A 34 -8.48 -4.10 -7.76
C SER A 34 -8.76 -4.50 -9.21
N VAL A 35 -7.85 -4.11 -10.10
CA VAL A 35 -7.79 -4.53 -11.49
C VAL A 35 -6.51 -5.33 -11.65
N GLU A 36 -6.61 -6.56 -12.15
CA GLU A 36 -5.46 -7.45 -12.38
C GLU A 36 -5.48 -7.92 -13.83
N GLY A 37 -4.44 -7.57 -14.59
CA GLY A 37 -4.26 -8.00 -15.97
C GLY A 37 -3.98 -9.50 -16.05
N GLU A 38 -4.30 -10.12 -17.18
CA GLU A 38 -3.91 -11.52 -17.42
C GLU A 38 -2.39 -11.69 -17.62
N ASP A 39 -1.70 -10.63 -18.05
CA ASP A 39 -0.24 -10.57 -18.18
C ASP A 39 0.37 -9.66 -17.09
N PRO A 40 1.20 -10.20 -16.19
CA PRO A 40 2.00 -9.46 -15.21
C PRO A 40 2.78 -8.25 -15.73
N ALA A 41 3.13 -8.23 -17.02
CA ALA A 41 3.90 -7.14 -17.63
C ALA A 41 3.02 -6.06 -18.29
N GLU A 42 1.70 -6.19 -18.21
CA GLU A 42 0.79 -5.28 -18.87
C GLU A 42 0.36 -4.12 -17.96
N LEU A 43 0.34 -2.92 -18.53
CA LEU A 43 -0.18 -1.75 -17.84
C LEU A 43 -1.72 -1.83 -17.73
N VAL A 44 -2.20 -1.89 -16.50
CA VAL A 44 -3.62 -1.73 -16.15
C VAL A 44 -3.84 -0.41 -15.42
N GLY A 45 -5.05 0.13 -15.48
CA GLY A 45 -5.34 1.41 -14.87
C GLY A 45 -6.80 1.70 -14.60
N ILE A 46 -7.03 2.69 -13.74
CA ILE A 46 -8.33 3.31 -13.49
C ILE A 46 -8.30 4.69 -14.13
N THR A 47 -9.27 4.96 -15.01
CA THR A 47 -9.33 6.21 -15.78
C THR A 47 -10.38 7.18 -15.28
N ARG A 48 -11.43 6.66 -14.61
CA ARG A 48 -12.52 7.46 -14.10
C ARG A 48 -13.25 6.78 -12.95
N VAL A 49 -13.61 7.56 -11.94
CA VAL A 49 -14.55 7.15 -10.89
C VAL A 49 -15.68 8.16 -10.82
N THR A 50 -16.92 7.68 -10.88
CA THR A 50 -18.13 8.50 -10.77
C THR A 50 -18.93 8.06 -9.56
N ASP A 51 -19.35 9.01 -8.74
CA ASP A 51 -20.16 8.73 -7.56
C ASP A 51 -21.64 8.45 -7.92
N PRO A 52 -22.48 8.03 -6.96
CA PRO A 52 -23.89 7.74 -7.20
C PRO A 52 -24.72 8.96 -7.66
N ALA A 53 -24.28 10.19 -7.38
CA ALA A 53 -24.92 11.40 -7.86
C ALA A 53 -24.58 11.71 -9.33
N GLY A 54 -23.57 11.04 -9.88
CA GLY A 54 -23.08 11.24 -11.25
C GLY A 54 -21.89 12.19 -11.34
N GLU A 55 -21.35 12.65 -10.21
CA GLU A 55 -20.17 13.52 -10.17
C GLU A 55 -18.89 12.71 -10.34
N VAL A 56 -17.95 13.27 -11.09
CA VAL A 56 -16.64 12.64 -11.32
C VAL A 56 -15.75 12.96 -10.13
N ARG A 57 -15.31 11.92 -9.41
CA ARG A 57 -14.46 12.06 -8.22
C ARG A 57 -13.00 11.73 -8.48
N TYR A 58 -12.75 11.06 -9.60
CA TYR A 58 -11.39 10.82 -10.09
C TYR A 58 -11.43 10.72 -11.61
N ALA A 59 -10.43 11.28 -12.28
CA ALA A 59 -10.23 11.13 -13.70
C ALA A 59 -8.75 11.29 -14.06
N ALA A 60 -8.26 10.44 -14.95
CA ALA A 60 -6.88 10.48 -15.41
C ALA A 60 -6.76 10.16 -16.91
N ASP A 61 -5.77 10.78 -17.55
CA ASP A 61 -5.25 10.36 -18.85
C ASP A 61 -3.97 9.56 -18.63
N LEU A 62 -4.09 8.23 -18.69
CA LEU A 62 -2.96 7.32 -18.46
C LEU A 62 -1.86 7.47 -19.51
N ARG A 63 -2.20 7.87 -20.75
CA ARG A 63 -1.21 8.03 -21.82
C ARG A 63 -0.41 9.32 -21.65
N ALA A 64 -1.08 10.37 -21.18
CA ALA A 64 -0.42 11.63 -20.85
C ALA A 64 0.22 11.62 -19.46
N GLY A 65 -0.12 10.66 -18.61
CA GLY A 65 0.28 10.62 -17.20
C GLY A 65 -0.28 11.79 -16.40
N LEU A 66 -1.49 12.23 -16.75
CA LEU A 66 -2.11 13.42 -16.18
C LEU A 66 -3.32 13.06 -15.33
N LEU A 67 -3.34 13.59 -14.11
CA LEU A 67 -4.56 13.67 -13.31
C LEU A 67 -5.40 14.86 -13.76
N LEU A 68 -6.69 14.60 -13.93
CA LEU A 68 -7.69 15.59 -14.32
C LEU A 68 -8.62 15.94 -13.16
N VAL A 69 -8.89 14.96 -12.28
CA VAL A 69 -9.63 15.08 -11.03
C VAL A 69 -9.01 14.12 -10.01
N ASP A 70 -8.76 14.59 -8.80
CA ASP A 70 -7.95 13.90 -7.77
C ASP A 70 -8.62 13.81 -6.38
N ASP A 71 -9.95 13.95 -6.28
CA ASP A 71 -10.65 13.90 -4.98
C ASP A 71 -10.45 12.58 -4.20
N LEU A 72 -10.16 11.49 -4.90
CA LEU A 72 -9.99 10.16 -4.29
C LEU A 72 -8.53 9.76 -4.09
N HIS A 73 -7.65 10.19 -4.99
CA HIS A 73 -6.26 9.77 -5.00
C HIS A 73 -5.36 10.77 -5.75
N PRO A 74 -4.24 11.22 -5.14
CA PRO A 74 -3.38 12.27 -5.70
C PRO A 74 -2.37 11.75 -6.74
N ARG A 75 -2.44 10.48 -7.13
CA ARG A 75 -1.58 9.87 -8.17
C ARG A 75 -2.39 9.15 -9.22
N VAL A 76 -1.86 9.07 -10.43
CA VAL A 76 -2.43 8.27 -11.52
C VAL A 76 -2.47 6.81 -11.07
N LEU A 77 -3.66 6.24 -11.03
CA LEU A 77 -3.93 4.85 -10.71
C LEU A 77 -3.68 3.98 -11.94
N ALA A 78 -2.41 3.70 -12.22
CA ALA A 78 -2.01 2.69 -13.19
C ALA A 78 -0.66 2.08 -12.81
N ASP A 79 -0.52 0.77 -13.04
CA ASP A 79 0.72 0.04 -12.77
C ASP A 79 0.77 -1.23 -13.64
N GLU A 80 1.94 -1.87 -13.73
CA GLU A 80 2.13 -3.15 -14.40
C GLU A 80 1.50 -4.30 -13.59
N GLY A 81 0.74 -5.15 -14.26
CA GLY A 81 0.08 -6.32 -13.70
C GLY A 81 -1.19 -5.99 -12.92
N ALA A 82 -1.14 -5.08 -11.95
CA ALA A 82 -2.28 -4.79 -11.09
C ALA A 82 -2.35 -3.36 -10.57
N VAL A 83 -3.56 -2.82 -10.38
CA VAL A 83 -3.79 -1.55 -9.70
C VAL A 83 -4.97 -1.62 -8.74
N GLY A 84 -4.85 -0.96 -7.59
CA GLY A 84 -5.90 -0.83 -6.58
C GLY A 84 -6.50 0.58 -6.49
N LEU A 85 -7.71 0.65 -5.96
CA LEU A 85 -8.32 1.86 -5.44
C LEU A 85 -9.05 1.52 -4.15
N TYR A 86 -8.66 2.20 -3.08
CA TYR A 86 -9.33 2.15 -1.79
C TYR A 86 -10.00 3.47 -1.46
N VAL A 87 -11.31 3.41 -1.17
CA VAL A 87 -12.11 4.57 -0.79
C VAL A 87 -12.80 4.27 0.53
N ALA A 88 -12.60 5.15 1.52
CA ALA A 88 -13.18 5.03 2.84
C ALA A 88 -13.96 6.28 3.22
N SER A 89 -14.99 6.10 4.04
CA SER A 89 -15.63 7.18 4.79
C SER A 89 -14.66 7.77 5.81
N THR A 90 -14.92 9.00 6.22
CA THR A 90 -14.39 9.55 7.47
C THR A 90 -15.43 9.37 8.58
N PRO A 91 -15.07 9.57 9.86
CA PRO A 91 -16.05 9.54 10.95
C PRO A 91 -17.23 10.50 10.74
N ASP A 92 -16.97 11.66 10.13
CA ASP A 92 -17.95 12.74 9.95
C ASP A 92 -18.60 12.75 8.55
N GLU A 93 -17.96 12.14 7.55
CA GLU A 93 -18.45 12.08 6.17
C GLU A 93 -18.62 10.62 5.70
N PRO A 94 -19.87 10.10 5.71
CA PRO A 94 -20.15 8.77 5.20
C PRO A 94 -19.96 8.70 3.68
N LEU A 95 -19.75 7.48 3.17
CA LEU A 95 -19.75 7.24 1.73
C LEU A 95 -21.12 7.57 1.13
N ALA A 96 -21.12 8.13 -0.08
CA ALA A 96 -22.35 8.31 -0.83
C ALA A 96 -23.00 6.94 -1.13
N GLU A 97 -24.25 6.77 -0.68
CA GLU A 97 -25.04 5.56 -0.93
C GLU A 97 -25.45 5.45 -2.41
N GLY A 98 -25.47 4.22 -2.92
CA GLY A 98 -25.81 3.90 -4.30
C GLY A 98 -24.67 3.28 -5.07
N GLU A 99 -24.76 3.32 -6.40
CA GLU A 99 -23.78 2.69 -7.29
C GLU A 99 -22.69 3.68 -7.70
N TRP A 100 -21.47 3.41 -7.25
CA TRP A 100 -20.24 4.01 -7.76
C TRP A 100 -19.83 3.30 -9.04
N ARG A 101 -19.33 4.05 -10.03
CA ARG A 101 -18.94 3.50 -11.34
C ARG A 101 -17.47 3.78 -11.62
N VAL A 102 -16.71 2.74 -11.90
CA VAL A 102 -15.25 2.78 -12.09
C VAL A 102 -14.91 2.31 -13.49
N ARG A 103 -14.28 3.18 -14.28
CA ARG A 103 -13.84 2.85 -15.63
C ARG A 103 -12.39 2.38 -15.64
N VAL A 104 -12.17 1.19 -16.18
CA VAL A 104 -10.86 0.54 -16.25
C VAL A 104 -10.22 0.70 -17.63
N ALA A 105 -8.90 0.59 -17.70
CA ALA A 105 -8.12 0.51 -18.93
C ALA A 105 -7.12 -0.64 -18.84
N THR A 106 -6.95 -1.38 -19.94
CA THR A 106 -6.23 -2.66 -19.97
C THR A 106 -5.39 -2.85 -21.23
N ASN A 107 -4.84 -1.78 -21.83
CA ASN A 107 -4.02 -1.79 -23.06
C ASN A 107 -4.49 -2.72 -24.22
N GLY A 108 -5.80 -3.05 -24.26
CA GLY A 108 -6.43 -3.88 -25.28
C GLY A 108 -6.58 -5.37 -24.94
N THR A 109 -6.20 -5.82 -23.74
CA THR A 109 -6.42 -7.20 -23.26
C THR A 109 -7.58 -7.28 -22.27
N THR A 110 -7.81 -8.48 -21.74
CA THR A 110 -8.74 -8.73 -20.64
C THR A 110 -8.02 -8.63 -19.28
N ALA A 111 -8.75 -8.11 -18.30
CA ALA A 111 -8.35 -8.11 -16.90
C ALA A 111 -9.46 -8.71 -16.04
N THR A 112 -9.12 -9.03 -14.80
CA THR A 112 -10.10 -9.35 -13.75
C THR A 112 -10.25 -8.16 -12.84
N VAL A 113 -11.48 -7.70 -12.64
CA VAL A 113 -11.81 -6.74 -11.59
C VAL A 113 -12.37 -7.48 -10.41
N ALA A 114 -11.87 -7.12 -9.24
CA ALA A 114 -12.28 -7.68 -7.99
C ALA A 114 -12.64 -6.54 -7.03
N THR A 115 -13.76 -6.68 -6.32
CA THR A 115 -14.29 -5.63 -5.43
C THR A 115 -14.53 -6.20 -4.05
N ALA A 116 -14.27 -5.41 -3.02
CA ALA A 116 -14.59 -5.72 -1.64
C ALA A 116 -15.26 -4.50 -0.99
N VAL A 117 -16.40 -4.68 -0.34
CA VAL A 117 -17.07 -3.63 0.43
C VAL A 117 -17.05 -4.01 1.90
N SER A 118 -16.51 -3.12 2.74
CA SER A 118 -16.41 -3.28 4.18
C SER A 118 -17.61 -2.64 4.87
N HIS A 119 -18.29 -3.43 5.68
CA HIS A 119 -19.51 -3.06 6.39
C HIS A 119 -19.30 -2.94 7.89
N ASP A 120 -19.90 -1.92 8.49
CA ASP A 120 -20.01 -1.78 9.93
C ASP A 120 -21.16 -2.63 10.46
N ASP A 121 -20.79 -3.79 11.03
CA ASP A 121 -21.72 -4.70 11.69
C ASP A 121 -21.90 -4.38 13.20
N GLY A 122 -21.31 -3.28 13.67
CA GLY A 122 -21.33 -2.89 15.07
C GLY A 122 -20.42 -3.72 15.98
N ASN A 123 -19.54 -4.58 15.44
CA ASN A 123 -18.60 -5.36 16.24
C ASN A 123 -17.48 -4.43 16.78
N PRO A 124 -17.36 -4.28 18.11
CA PRO A 124 -16.34 -3.42 18.72
C PRO A 124 -14.96 -4.09 18.82
N ALA A 125 -14.83 -5.35 18.40
CA ALA A 125 -13.57 -6.08 18.49
C ALA A 125 -12.44 -5.34 17.73
N PRO A 126 -11.18 -5.50 18.20
CA PRO A 126 -10.03 -5.02 17.46
C PRO A 126 -9.99 -5.56 16.04
N ARG A 127 -9.46 -4.76 15.12
CA ARG A 127 -9.22 -5.16 13.74
C ARG A 127 -7.76 -5.54 13.58
N GLN A 128 -7.50 -6.75 13.14
CA GLN A 128 -6.16 -7.32 13.12
C GLN A 128 -5.71 -7.66 11.71
N LEU A 129 -4.41 -7.51 11.48
CA LEU A 129 -3.70 -7.83 10.25
C LEU A 129 -2.89 -9.12 10.45
N ASP A 130 -2.94 -10.03 9.48
CA ASP A 130 -1.95 -11.12 9.41
C ASP A 130 -0.75 -10.67 8.58
N VAL A 131 0.46 -10.92 9.08
CA VAL A 131 1.70 -10.53 8.42
C VAL A 131 2.58 -11.75 8.24
N VAL A 132 3.08 -11.95 7.02
CA VAL A 132 4.12 -12.94 6.74
C VAL A 132 5.34 -12.23 6.16
N VAL A 133 6.50 -12.50 6.75
CA VAL A 133 7.79 -11.92 6.37
C VAL A 133 8.60 -12.99 5.66
N TRP A 134 8.89 -12.77 4.38
CA TRP A 134 9.89 -13.54 3.65
C TRP A 134 11.27 -12.91 3.86
N ALA A 135 12.07 -13.51 4.73
CA ALA A 135 13.44 -13.09 4.98
C ALA A 135 14.38 -13.67 3.93
N THR A 136 14.82 -12.83 2.99
CA THR A 136 15.78 -13.22 1.95
C THR A 136 17.24 -13.14 2.41
N VAL A 137 17.45 -12.80 3.67
CA VAL A 137 18.73 -12.78 4.37
C VAL A 137 18.65 -13.65 5.62
N ASP A 138 19.81 -14.03 6.17
CA ASP A 138 19.86 -14.72 7.45
C ASP A 138 19.46 -13.75 8.58
N VAL A 139 18.46 -14.13 9.38
CA VAL A 139 17.96 -13.33 10.52
C VAL A 139 17.76 -14.19 11.75
N ASP A 140 17.75 -13.56 12.92
CA ASP A 140 17.21 -14.14 14.14
C ASP A 140 15.68 -14.02 14.10
N VAL A 141 15.01 -15.12 13.74
CA VAL A 141 13.55 -15.19 13.56
C VAL A 141 12.79 -14.77 14.83
N GLU A 142 13.23 -15.22 16.01
CA GLU A 142 12.56 -14.89 17.26
C GLU A 142 12.73 -13.41 17.62
N ALA A 143 13.92 -12.86 17.40
CA ALA A 143 14.18 -11.45 17.63
C ALA A 143 13.40 -10.54 16.68
N VAL A 144 13.36 -10.87 15.38
CA VAL A 144 12.59 -10.11 14.37
C VAL A 144 11.10 -10.17 14.69
N ALA A 145 10.54 -11.38 14.83
CA ALA A 145 9.11 -11.54 15.08
C ALA A 145 8.69 -10.86 16.40
N GLY A 146 9.45 -11.07 17.48
CA GLY A 146 9.14 -10.50 18.78
C GLY A 146 9.23 -8.97 18.81
N ARG A 147 10.27 -8.40 18.18
CA ARG A 147 10.45 -6.94 18.18
C ARG A 147 9.47 -6.25 17.25
N TRP A 148 9.25 -6.78 16.04
CA TRP A 148 8.29 -6.21 15.09
C TRP A 148 6.88 -6.24 15.65
N ARG A 149 6.46 -7.35 16.28
CA ARG A 149 5.18 -7.46 16.96
C ARG A 149 5.02 -6.34 18.00
N ALA A 150 6.02 -6.15 18.86
CA ALA A 150 5.98 -5.13 19.90
C ALA A 150 5.92 -3.70 19.33
N ASP A 151 6.72 -3.41 18.30
CA ASP A 151 6.76 -2.11 17.64
C ASP A 151 5.41 -1.83 16.94
N MET A 152 4.85 -2.80 16.22
CA MET A 152 3.56 -2.67 15.52
C MET A 152 2.39 -2.51 16.49
N ASP A 153 2.33 -3.34 17.54
CA ASP A 153 1.26 -3.28 18.54
C ASP A 153 1.28 -1.96 19.31
N ALA A 154 2.46 -1.34 19.52
CA ALA A 154 2.58 -0.04 20.17
C ALA A 154 1.87 1.07 19.38
N VAL A 155 1.93 1.02 18.04
CA VAL A 155 1.26 1.97 17.16
C VAL A 155 -0.24 1.63 16.99
N LEU A 156 -0.57 0.36 16.81
CA LEU A 156 -1.92 -0.07 16.41
C LEU A 156 -2.92 -0.17 17.57
N SER A 157 -2.47 -0.68 18.74
CA SER A 157 -3.35 -0.98 19.87
C SER A 157 -4.13 0.23 20.41
N PRO A 158 -3.56 1.46 20.49
CA PRO A 158 -4.31 2.64 20.93
C PRO A 158 -5.58 2.92 20.12
N HIS A 159 -5.64 2.42 18.88
CA HIS A 159 -6.75 2.63 17.96
C HIS A 159 -7.68 1.41 17.80
N GLY A 160 -7.49 0.37 18.62
CA GLY A 160 -8.24 -0.89 18.47
C GLY A 160 -7.90 -1.61 17.17
N LEU A 161 -6.65 -1.46 16.72
CA LEU A 161 -6.05 -2.24 15.63
C LEU A 161 -4.97 -3.16 16.22
N GLY A 162 -4.49 -4.15 15.46
CA GLY A 162 -3.37 -5.00 15.89
C GLY A 162 -2.85 -5.92 14.79
N VAL A 163 -1.89 -6.75 15.16
CA VAL A 163 -1.43 -7.88 14.34
C VAL A 163 -1.98 -9.17 14.95
N ASP A 164 -2.55 -10.09 14.18
CA ASP A 164 -3.01 -11.39 14.70
C ASP A 164 -1.89 -12.43 14.57
N GLU A 165 -1.54 -12.81 13.33
CA GLU A 165 -0.37 -13.64 13.04
C GLU A 165 0.82 -12.80 12.53
N LEU A 166 2.04 -13.11 13.01
CA LEU A 166 3.30 -12.55 12.47
C LEU A 166 4.31 -13.68 12.31
N ASP A 167 4.45 -14.18 11.09
CA ASP A 167 5.36 -15.26 10.74
C ASP A 167 6.59 -14.72 10.01
N VAL A 168 7.77 -15.26 10.33
CA VAL A 168 9.02 -14.95 9.62
C VAL A 168 9.59 -16.24 9.02
N VAL A 169 9.70 -16.28 7.70
CA VAL A 169 10.16 -17.44 6.93
C VAL A 169 11.46 -17.10 6.21
N VAL A 170 12.54 -17.80 6.56
CA VAL A 170 13.87 -17.60 5.96
C VAL A 170 13.96 -18.36 4.63
N ALA A 171 14.30 -17.66 3.54
CA ALA A 171 14.35 -18.20 2.18
C ALA A 171 15.31 -19.39 2.03
N GLY A 172 16.35 -19.48 2.87
CA GLY A 172 17.37 -20.53 2.86
C GLY A 172 16.85 -21.95 3.11
N GLU A 173 15.63 -22.12 3.64
CA GLU A 173 15.01 -23.42 3.92
C GLU A 173 13.94 -23.84 2.89
N ALA A 174 13.60 -22.96 1.94
CA ALA A 174 12.48 -23.15 0.99
C ALA A 174 12.89 -23.43 -0.47
N GLY A 175 14.14 -23.82 -0.74
CA GLY A 175 14.57 -24.20 -2.10
C GLY A 175 14.57 -23.06 -3.14
N ALA A 176 14.50 -21.81 -2.70
CA ALA A 176 14.58 -20.63 -3.57
C ALA A 176 16.00 -20.49 -4.16
N SER A 177 16.11 -20.21 -5.46
CA SER A 177 17.37 -20.07 -6.19
C SER A 177 18.14 -18.77 -5.93
N HIS A 178 17.61 -17.89 -5.08
CA HIS A 178 18.16 -16.55 -4.85
C HIS A 178 18.28 -16.30 -3.34
N ARG A 179 19.52 -16.08 -2.89
CA ARG A 179 19.89 -15.89 -1.47
C ARG A 179 20.06 -14.42 -1.08
N VAL A 180 19.84 -13.52 -2.03
CA VAL A 180 19.95 -12.06 -1.92
C VAL A 180 19.04 -11.47 -2.99
N LEU A 181 18.03 -10.69 -2.60
CA LEU A 181 17.32 -9.79 -3.51
C LEU A 181 17.85 -8.38 -3.28
N GLY A 182 18.59 -7.85 -4.26
CA GLY A 182 18.75 -6.40 -4.42
C GLY A 182 17.66 -5.92 -5.38
N VAL A 183 16.82 -4.98 -4.94
CA VAL A 183 15.79 -4.37 -5.80
C VAL A 183 16.37 -3.05 -6.30
N ASP A 184 16.72 -3.03 -7.58
CA ASP A 184 17.45 -1.93 -8.23
C ASP A 184 16.53 -1.09 -9.17
N GLY A 185 15.30 -1.57 -9.42
CA GLY A 185 14.19 -0.87 -10.07
C GLY A 185 12.87 -1.10 -9.33
N LEU A 186 12.37 -0.08 -8.63
CA LEU A 186 11.27 -0.19 -7.66
C LEU A 186 9.97 -0.79 -8.22
N ALA A 187 9.63 -0.49 -9.49
CA ALA A 187 8.45 -1.07 -10.12
C ALA A 187 8.72 -2.53 -10.54
N GLY A 188 9.43 -2.76 -11.65
CA GLY A 188 9.54 -4.10 -12.23
C GLY A 188 10.34 -5.15 -11.43
N ASP A 189 11.29 -4.76 -10.57
CA ASP A 189 11.99 -5.72 -9.70
C ASP A 189 11.25 -5.93 -8.37
N GLY A 190 10.50 -4.93 -7.91
CA GLY A 190 9.59 -5.06 -6.78
C GLY A 190 8.46 -6.04 -7.06
N HIS A 191 7.80 -5.94 -8.23
CA HIS A 191 6.76 -6.88 -8.63
C HIS A 191 7.27 -8.33 -8.67
N LYS A 192 8.45 -8.57 -9.26
CA LYS A 192 9.08 -9.92 -9.28
C LYS A 192 9.36 -10.45 -7.88
N ALA A 193 9.82 -9.59 -6.97
CA ALA A 193 10.07 -9.97 -5.58
C ALA A 193 8.76 -10.37 -4.88
N CYS A 194 7.68 -9.60 -5.08
CA CYS A 194 6.37 -9.94 -4.55
C CYS A 194 5.82 -11.25 -5.14
N THR A 195 5.96 -11.48 -6.45
CA THR A 195 5.56 -12.75 -7.08
C THR A 195 6.31 -13.92 -6.49
N ALA A 196 7.63 -13.79 -6.33
CA ALA A 196 8.45 -14.85 -5.74
C ALA A 196 8.08 -15.12 -4.28
N ALA A 197 7.74 -14.08 -3.51
CA ALA A 197 7.30 -14.21 -2.13
C ALA A 197 5.93 -14.91 -2.04
N ASP A 198 4.98 -14.53 -2.89
CA ASP A 198 3.67 -15.15 -2.99
C ASP A 198 3.78 -16.64 -3.35
N ASP A 199 4.57 -16.98 -4.38
CA ASP A 199 4.83 -18.36 -4.79
C ASP A 199 5.49 -19.20 -3.68
N ALA A 200 6.40 -18.60 -2.91
CA ALA A 200 7.15 -19.28 -1.86
C ALA A 200 6.33 -19.50 -0.58
N LEU A 201 5.51 -18.51 -0.20
CA LEU A 201 4.77 -18.49 1.06
C LEU A 201 3.34 -19.02 0.93
N GLY A 202 2.70 -18.84 -0.23
CA GLY A 202 1.30 -19.15 -0.45
C GLY A 202 0.37 -18.46 0.55
N PRO A 203 0.45 -17.13 0.73
CA PRO A 203 -0.28 -16.39 1.77
C PRO A 203 -1.80 -16.51 1.61
N GLY A 204 -2.52 -16.40 2.73
CA GLY A 204 -3.97 -16.29 2.72
C GLY A 204 -4.43 -14.96 2.10
N PRO A 205 -5.71 -14.86 1.68
CA PRO A 205 -6.24 -13.66 1.00
C PRO A 205 -6.29 -12.39 1.87
N ASN A 206 -6.01 -12.48 3.18
CA ASN A 206 -5.96 -11.35 4.11
C ASN A 206 -4.58 -11.22 4.79
N THR A 207 -3.58 -11.93 4.30
CA THR A 207 -2.22 -11.91 4.86
C THR A 207 -1.38 -10.94 4.06
N ALA A 208 -0.86 -9.91 4.71
CA ALA A 208 0.07 -8.99 4.09
C ALA A 208 1.47 -9.60 4.03
N VAL A 209 2.13 -9.43 2.87
CA VAL A 209 3.46 -9.98 2.60
C VAL A 209 4.50 -8.88 2.74
N VAL A 210 5.54 -9.17 3.54
CA VAL A 210 6.74 -8.34 3.67
C VAL A 210 7.93 -9.12 3.10
N VAL A 211 8.67 -8.53 2.16
CA VAL A 211 9.95 -9.06 1.69
C VAL A 211 11.07 -8.30 2.38
N LEU A 212 11.79 -8.99 3.26
CA LEU A 212 12.93 -8.43 3.97
C LEU A 212 14.19 -8.69 3.13
N ALA A 213 14.73 -7.60 2.56
CA ALA A 213 15.79 -7.57 1.57
C ALA A 213 17.09 -6.99 2.16
N GLU A 214 18.25 -7.43 1.64
CA GLU A 214 19.55 -6.87 2.07
C GLU A 214 19.63 -5.36 1.82
N ARG A 215 19.06 -4.91 0.69
CA ARG A 215 19.12 -3.51 0.27
C ARG A 215 18.00 -3.19 -0.72
N ILE A 216 17.49 -1.97 -0.65
CA ILE A 216 16.60 -1.38 -1.66
C ILE A 216 17.31 -0.14 -2.19
N GLY A 217 17.75 -0.16 -3.44
CA GLY A 217 18.68 0.83 -3.98
C GLY A 217 18.14 1.70 -5.11
N GLU A 218 18.80 2.84 -5.35
CA GLU A 218 18.72 3.55 -6.63
C GLU A 218 19.80 3.02 -7.61
N GLY A 219 19.45 2.14 -8.55
CA GLY A 219 20.35 1.89 -9.70
C GLY A 219 20.21 0.58 -10.46
N VAL A 220 19.53 0.63 -11.61
CA VAL A 220 19.68 -0.20 -12.84
C VAL A 220 20.42 -1.55 -12.71
N LEU A 221 19.69 -2.66 -12.68
CA LEU A 221 20.16 -3.90 -13.30
C LEU A 221 20.17 -3.73 -14.83
N SER A 222 21.34 -3.75 -15.44
CA SER A 222 21.48 -3.70 -16.89
C SER A 222 20.96 -5.00 -17.53
N ALA A 223 19.74 -4.97 -18.05
CA ALA A 223 19.39 -5.73 -19.25
C ALA A 223 19.18 -4.70 -20.37
N ALA A 224 20.26 -4.32 -21.04
CA ALA A 224 20.16 -3.46 -22.20
C ALA A 224 19.31 -4.13 -23.28
N ALA A 225 18.17 -3.52 -23.60
CA ALA A 225 17.65 -3.46 -24.96
C ALA A 225 17.14 -2.02 -25.17
N ASP A 226 17.67 -1.36 -26.20
CA ASP A 226 17.62 0.07 -26.54
C ASP A 226 16.26 0.83 -26.39
N PRO A 227 16.32 2.18 -26.30
CA PRO A 227 15.22 3.11 -26.00
C PRO A 227 14.42 3.53 -27.28
N PRO A 228 13.38 4.42 -27.24
CA PRO A 228 13.05 5.35 -26.15
C PRO A 228 11.57 5.49 -25.75
N ARG A 229 11.32 5.42 -24.44
CA ARG A 229 10.60 6.38 -23.58
C ARG A 229 10.28 5.67 -22.26
N THR A 230 11.24 5.63 -21.35
CA THR A 230 11.01 5.22 -19.96
C THR A 230 10.91 6.48 -19.10
N TRP A 231 9.80 6.63 -18.39
CA TRP A 231 9.72 7.54 -17.26
C TRP A 231 10.40 6.84 -16.09
N SER A 232 11.61 7.27 -15.74
CA SER A 232 12.27 6.86 -14.51
C SER A 232 12.01 7.93 -13.46
N MET A 233 11.23 7.57 -12.44
CA MET A 233 11.09 8.36 -11.22
C MET A 233 12.23 7.92 -10.30
N ALA A 234 13.22 8.79 -10.11
CA ALA A 234 14.32 8.58 -9.17
C ALA A 234 13.85 9.03 -7.79
N TYR A 235 13.69 8.08 -6.86
CA TYR A 235 13.49 8.35 -5.45
C TYR A 235 14.86 8.52 -4.81
N ARG A 236 15.37 9.75 -4.84
CA ARG A 236 16.65 10.07 -4.20
C ARG A 236 16.42 10.20 -2.70
N ASN A 237 16.77 9.18 -1.92
CA ASN A 237 17.03 9.36 -0.50
C ASN A 237 18.41 10.06 -0.36
N PRO A 238 18.50 11.29 0.17
CA PRO A 238 19.76 12.00 0.36
C PRO A 238 20.75 11.27 1.27
N ASP A 239 20.24 10.35 2.11
CA ASP A 239 20.96 9.73 3.22
C ASP A 239 21.39 8.27 2.97
N GLY A 240 21.03 7.65 1.83
CA GLY A 240 21.46 6.29 1.48
C GLY A 240 20.40 5.42 0.80
N ASP A 241 20.41 4.11 1.12
CA ASP A 241 19.43 3.13 0.61
C ASP A 241 18.01 3.44 1.13
N ILE A 242 16.99 2.91 0.44
CA ILE A 242 15.59 3.07 0.80
C ILE A 242 15.24 2.12 1.97
N GLY A 243 14.58 2.64 3.00
CA GLY A 243 14.14 1.90 4.18
C GLY A 243 13.08 0.85 3.87
N GLY A 244 12.03 1.28 3.17
CA GLY A 244 10.90 0.45 2.78
C GLY A 244 10.24 0.94 1.49
N PHE A 245 9.44 0.08 0.87
CA PHE A 245 8.66 0.43 -0.31
C PHE A 245 7.43 -0.48 -0.47
N ALA A 246 6.23 0.10 -0.50
CA ALA A 246 5.01 -0.58 -0.88
C ALA A 246 4.90 -0.78 -2.40
N VAL A 247 4.92 -2.04 -2.85
CA VAL A 247 4.73 -2.42 -4.26
C VAL A 247 3.23 -2.41 -4.58
N ALA A 248 2.87 -1.63 -5.61
CA ALA A 248 1.50 -1.40 -6.08
C ALA A 248 0.57 -0.74 -5.03
N ALA A 249 0.86 0.47 -4.57
CA ALA A 249 -0.03 1.24 -3.67
C ALA A 249 -1.05 2.13 -4.42
N PRO A 250 -2.25 2.41 -3.86
CA PRO A 250 -2.89 1.82 -2.67
C PRO A 250 -3.97 0.76 -3.01
N GLY A 251 -4.24 -0.14 -2.05
CA GLY A 251 -5.44 -0.99 -2.09
C GLY A 251 -5.31 -2.33 -2.83
N THR A 252 -4.11 -2.89 -2.91
CA THR A 252 -3.83 -3.97 -3.89
C THR A 252 -3.76 -5.41 -3.36
N PRO A 253 -3.93 -5.76 -2.06
CA PRO A 253 -3.95 -7.17 -1.71
C PRO A 253 -5.12 -7.50 -0.79
N VAL A 254 -6.33 -7.69 -1.35
CA VAL A 254 -7.36 -8.43 -0.59
C VAL A 254 -8.23 -9.34 -1.45
N VAL A 255 -8.35 -9.08 -2.76
CA VAL A 255 -9.31 -9.83 -3.59
C VAL A 255 -8.64 -10.88 -4.49
N GLY A 256 -7.49 -11.41 -4.07
CA GLY A 256 -6.73 -12.55 -4.64
C GLY A 256 -5.38 -12.66 -3.91
N PRO A 257 -4.67 -13.82 -3.94
CA PRO A 257 -3.28 -13.83 -3.51
C PRO A 257 -2.50 -12.80 -4.33
N PRO A 258 -1.70 -11.95 -3.68
CA PRO A 258 -1.15 -10.76 -4.27
C PRO A 258 0.15 -11.07 -4.97
N SER A 259 0.11 -11.88 -6.03
CA SER A 259 1.32 -12.17 -6.82
C SER A 259 2.04 -10.88 -7.27
N HIS A 260 1.38 -9.71 -7.20
CA HIS A 260 1.94 -8.39 -7.50
C HIS A 260 1.99 -7.36 -6.36
N ALA A 261 1.49 -7.63 -5.15
CA ALA A 261 1.43 -6.63 -4.08
C ALA A 261 2.05 -7.11 -2.76
N CYS A 262 3.14 -6.48 -2.35
CA CYS A 262 3.83 -6.72 -1.10
C CYS A 262 4.57 -5.45 -0.66
N VAL A 263 5.13 -5.44 0.54
CA VAL A 263 6.06 -4.40 0.94
C VAL A 263 7.48 -4.93 0.93
N LEU A 264 8.42 -4.13 0.45
CA LEU A 264 9.84 -4.38 0.56
C LEU A 264 10.37 -3.63 1.77
N VAL A 265 11.21 -4.27 2.57
CA VAL A 265 11.88 -3.62 3.72
C VAL A 265 13.35 -3.96 3.66
N SER A 266 14.22 -2.94 3.73
CA SER A 266 15.66 -3.17 3.83
C SER A 266 16.04 -3.56 5.24
N VAL A 267 16.97 -4.50 5.38
CA VAL A 267 17.40 -5.02 6.70
C VAL A 267 18.09 -3.97 7.55
N GLY A 268 18.76 -2.99 6.92
CA GLY A 268 19.60 -2.03 7.62
C GLY A 268 20.69 -2.70 8.46
N ASP A 269 21.12 -2.01 9.53
CA ASP A 269 22.11 -2.52 10.47
C ASP A 269 21.53 -3.58 11.44
N ASP A 270 20.23 -3.51 11.73
CA ASP A 270 19.51 -4.42 12.63
C ASP A 270 18.12 -4.75 12.05
N PRO A 271 17.94 -5.96 11.47
CA PRO A 271 16.65 -6.39 10.94
C PRO A 271 15.52 -6.36 11.97
N SER A 272 15.83 -6.57 13.26
CA SER A 272 14.81 -6.57 14.32
C SER A 272 14.26 -5.17 14.62
N ALA A 273 14.98 -4.11 14.24
CA ALA A 273 14.56 -2.72 14.44
C ALA A 273 13.68 -2.16 13.30
N ARG A 274 13.33 -2.98 12.31
CA ARG A 274 12.57 -2.57 11.11
C ARG A 274 11.05 -2.72 11.22
N GLY A 275 10.51 -3.01 12.40
CA GLY A 275 9.08 -3.24 12.60
C GLY A 275 8.20 -2.04 12.25
N THR A 276 8.61 -0.83 12.65
CA THR A 276 7.87 0.41 12.30
C THR A 276 7.98 0.75 10.81
N VAL A 277 9.13 0.50 10.18
CA VAL A 277 9.30 0.66 8.73
C VAL A 277 8.38 -0.29 7.97
N ALA A 278 8.35 -1.57 8.36
CA ALA A 278 7.42 -2.53 7.78
C ALA A 278 5.96 -2.09 7.94
N LEU A 279 5.59 -1.57 9.13
CA LEU A 279 4.24 -1.08 9.36
C LEU A 279 3.91 0.14 8.49
N HIS A 280 4.82 1.11 8.36
CA HIS A 280 4.65 2.27 7.49
C HIS A 280 4.26 1.86 6.07
N GLU A 281 5.02 0.94 5.46
CA GLU A 281 4.74 0.45 4.12
C GLU A 281 3.43 -0.35 4.05
N LEU A 282 3.15 -1.16 5.07
CA LEU A 282 1.91 -1.92 5.15
C LEU A 282 0.69 -0.98 5.22
N LEU A 283 0.82 0.20 5.84
CA LEU A 283 -0.23 1.19 5.90
C LEU A 283 -0.45 1.92 4.57
N HIS A 284 0.58 2.07 3.72
CA HIS A 284 0.38 2.48 2.33
C HIS A 284 -0.52 1.51 1.56
N ILE A 285 -0.28 0.20 1.76
CA ILE A 285 -1.12 -0.85 1.18
C ILE A 285 -2.52 -0.87 1.82
N ALA A 286 -2.61 -0.66 3.13
CA ALA A 286 -3.85 -0.68 3.90
C ALA A 286 -4.65 0.64 3.86
N GLY A 287 -4.33 1.53 2.92
CA GLY A 287 -5.19 2.64 2.55
C GLY A 287 -4.76 4.03 3.02
N LEU A 288 -3.52 4.23 3.47
CA LEU A 288 -2.90 5.55 3.69
C LEU A 288 -1.95 5.87 2.53
N PRO A 289 -2.43 6.40 1.40
CA PRO A 289 -1.71 6.34 0.12
C PRO A 289 -0.49 7.26 -0.04
N VAL A 290 -0.34 8.25 0.85
CA VAL A 290 0.70 9.27 0.76
C VAL A 290 1.22 9.60 2.15
N HIS A 291 2.41 10.19 2.21
CA HIS A 291 2.96 10.67 3.47
C HIS A 291 2.16 11.85 4.03
N THR A 292 2.16 12.03 5.35
CA THR A 292 1.61 13.24 5.98
C THR A 292 2.36 14.48 5.53
N SER A 293 3.65 14.38 5.26
CA SER A 293 4.41 15.42 4.56
C SER A 293 5.47 14.73 3.75
N GLU A 294 5.58 15.09 2.48
CA GLU A 294 6.63 14.58 1.59
C GLU A 294 7.98 15.25 1.88
N ASP A 295 9.06 14.65 1.39
CA ASP A 295 10.46 15.09 1.59
C ASP A 295 10.67 16.59 1.36
N ASP A 296 10.08 17.16 0.31
CA ASP A 296 10.25 18.58 -0.01
C ASP A 296 9.33 19.53 0.77
N GLY A 297 8.48 18.99 1.64
CA GLY A 297 7.50 19.73 2.43
C GLY A 297 6.48 20.52 1.59
N ARG A 298 6.20 20.10 0.35
CA ARG A 298 5.23 20.76 -0.54
C ARG A 298 3.93 20.01 -0.74
N ALA A 299 3.88 18.75 -0.33
CA ALA A 299 2.70 17.91 -0.41
C ALA A 299 2.35 17.36 0.97
N HIS A 300 1.05 17.32 1.23
CA HIS A 300 0.41 16.86 2.45
C HIS A 300 -0.67 15.84 2.09
N ASP A 301 -1.01 14.95 3.01
CA ASP A 301 -2.11 14.03 2.80
C ASP A 301 -3.47 14.75 2.84
N THR A 302 -4.54 14.00 2.60
CA THR A 302 -5.92 14.54 2.60
C THR A 302 -6.66 14.24 3.90
N ILE A 303 -5.95 13.83 4.96
CA ILE A 303 -6.55 13.36 6.21
C ILE A 303 -6.55 14.52 7.22
N GLU A 304 -7.74 14.99 7.60
CA GLU A 304 -7.94 16.27 8.29
C GLU A 304 -7.15 16.48 9.60
N ASP A 305 -6.86 15.41 10.34
CA ASP A 305 -6.22 15.49 11.66
C ASP A 305 -4.71 15.23 11.65
N THR A 306 -4.08 15.11 10.48
CA THR A 306 -2.63 14.90 10.35
C THR A 306 -1.88 16.24 10.41
N PRO A 307 -0.78 16.33 11.21
CA PRO A 307 0.06 17.52 11.18
C PRO A 307 0.84 17.63 9.86
N GLU A 308 1.06 18.86 9.39
CA GLU A 308 1.83 19.16 8.18
C GLU A 308 3.17 19.84 8.53
N CYS A 309 4.27 19.26 8.06
CA CYS A 309 5.57 19.91 8.04
C CYS A 309 5.85 20.49 6.65
N THR A 310 5.72 21.81 6.53
CA THR A 310 5.91 22.49 5.25
C THR A 310 7.39 22.81 4.98
N SER A 311 7.72 23.10 3.73
CA SER A 311 9.05 23.61 3.29
C SER A 311 9.55 24.87 4.04
N ALA A 312 8.73 25.52 4.87
CA ALA A 312 9.19 26.58 5.77
C ALA A 312 10.01 26.06 6.96
N ALA A 313 9.93 24.76 7.26
CA ALA A 313 10.68 24.09 8.32
C ALA A 313 12.11 23.73 7.91
N ASP A 314 12.41 23.66 6.59
CA ASP A 314 13.74 23.43 6.01
C ASP A 314 14.69 24.57 6.43
N GLY A 315 15.35 24.35 7.57
CA GLY A 315 16.13 25.33 8.31
C GLY A 315 17.54 25.43 7.77
N ASP A 316 18.07 24.33 7.26
CA ASP A 316 19.40 24.27 6.64
C ASP A 316 19.40 24.59 5.13
N ARG A 317 18.21 24.61 4.51
CA ARG A 317 17.94 24.92 3.10
C ARG A 317 18.52 23.90 2.13
N ASP A 318 18.58 22.63 2.52
CA ASP A 318 18.99 21.54 1.64
C ASP A 318 17.87 21.06 0.70
N GLY A 319 16.64 21.52 0.93
CA GLY A 319 15.46 21.20 0.13
C GLY A 319 14.65 20.01 0.64
N SER A 320 15.02 19.45 1.80
CA SER A 320 14.33 18.39 2.53
C SER A 320 13.79 18.93 3.85
N VAL A 321 12.71 18.35 4.38
CA VAL A 321 12.23 18.64 5.74
C VAL A 321 12.41 17.41 6.64
N ARG A 322 13.48 17.37 7.43
CA ARG A 322 13.83 16.19 8.25
C ARG A 322 13.09 16.14 9.59
N ALA A 323 13.11 14.97 10.24
CA ALA A 323 12.44 14.76 11.51
C ALA A 323 12.86 15.75 12.62
N ASP A 324 14.13 16.16 12.65
CA ASP A 324 14.65 17.15 13.61
C ASP A 324 14.19 18.59 13.33
N GLU A 325 13.85 18.90 12.09
CA GLU A 325 13.25 20.18 11.67
C GLU A 325 11.74 20.21 11.89
N CYS A 326 11.11 19.03 11.89
CA CYS A 326 9.66 18.84 11.96
C CYS A 326 9.14 18.41 13.35
N VAL A 327 9.91 18.66 14.42
CA VAL A 327 9.49 18.35 15.80
C VAL A 327 8.22 19.14 16.15
N GLY A 328 7.15 18.41 16.51
CA GLY A 328 5.83 18.99 16.77
C GLY A 328 5.06 19.42 15.51
N LEU A 329 5.59 19.12 14.32
CA LEU A 329 4.98 19.36 13.01
C LEU A 329 4.71 18.06 12.23
N GLY A 330 4.59 16.93 12.94
CA GLY A 330 4.20 15.65 12.34
C GLY A 330 5.30 14.60 12.22
N ALA A 331 6.55 14.91 12.59
CA ALA A 331 7.66 13.94 12.57
C ALA A 331 7.42 12.69 13.43
N ASP A 332 6.55 12.78 14.45
CA ASP A 332 6.18 11.64 15.29
C ASP A 332 5.11 10.73 14.64
N ASN A 333 4.45 11.19 13.57
CA ASN A 333 3.47 10.39 12.84
C ASN A 333 4.18 9.30 12.03
N LEU A 334 3.70 8.06 12.11
CA LEU A 334 4.29 6.92 11.42
C LEU A 334 4.33 7.13 9.91
N MET A 335 3.36 7.84 9.31
CA MET A 335 3.30 8.12 7.87
C MET A 335 4.05 9.40 7.46
N PHE A 336 4.88 9.98 8.32
CA PHE A 336 5.83 11.01 7.89
C PHE A 336 6.89 10.38 6.95
N TRP A 337 7.34 11.11 5.92
CA TRP A 337 8.23 10.53 4.90
C TRP A 337 9.57 10.01 5.47
N ALA A 338 10.07 10.64 6.54
CA ALA A 338 11.30 10.23 7.20
C ALA A 338 11.00 9.14 8.24
N GLU A 339 11.87 8.12 8.30
CA GLU A 339 11.79 7.07 9.31
C GLU A 339 11.85 7.63 10.75
N GLY A 340 11.07 7.04 11.67
CA GLY A 340 11.16 7.33 13.11
C GLY A 340 9.82 7.64 13.79
N GLY A 341 8.77 7.89 13.00
CA GLY A 341 7.41 8.04 13.52
C GLY A 341 6.91 6.77 14.21
N HIS A 342 6.02 6.96 15.19
CA HIS A 342 5.47 5.88 16.03
C HIS A 342 4.01 6.11 16.43
N ASP A 343 3.33 7.09 15.85
CA ASP A 343 1.94 7.42 16.14
C ASP A 343 1.06 7.38 14.88
N LEU A 344 -0.23 7.11 15.06
CA LEU A 344 -1.27 7.35 14.06
C LEU A 344 -2.30 8.34 14.59
N THR A 345 -2.92 9.08 13.69
CA THR A 345 -4.07 9.91 14.05
C THR A 345 -5.35 9.07 14.11
N ALA A 346 -6.42 9.63 14.69
CA ALA A 346 -7.69 8.93 14.79
C ALA A 346 -8.32 8.74 13.41
N ALA A 347 -8.21 9.71 12.50
CA ALA A 347 -8.75 9.59 11.15
C ALA A 347 -7.91 8.65 10.26
N GLN A 348 -6.58 8.62 10.41
CA GLN A 348 -5.73 7.60 9.77
C GLN A 348 -6.15 6.19 10.20
N ALA A 349 -6.26 5.97 11.51
CA ALA A 349 -6.65 4.66 12.04
C ALA A 349 -8.09 4.27 11.64
N TRP A 350 -9.02 5.23 11.57
CA TRP A 350 -10.37 5.00 11.05
C TRP A 350 -10.34 4.50 9.61
N ARG A 351 -9.55 5.15 8.75
CA ARG A 351 -9.41 4.77 7.34
C ARG A 351 -8.85 3.35 7.19
N VAL A 352 -7.82 3.01 7.97
CA VAL A 352 -7.18 1.67 7.96
C VAL A 352 -8.12 0.60 8.52
N ARG A 353 -8.89 0.90 9.57
CA ARG A 353 -9.82 -0.05 10.23
C ARG A 353 -10.73 -0.79 9.25
N TRP A 354 -11.17 -0.09 8.20
CA TRP A 354 -12.12 -0.60 7.22
C TRP A 354 -11.46 -1.20 5.99
N HIS A 355 -10.13 -1.23 5.93
CA HIS A 355 -9.43 -1.87 4.83
C HIS A 355 -9.66 -3.39 4.92
N PRO A 356 -9.98 -4.08 3.81
CA PRO A 356 -10.30 -5.51 3.87
C PRO A 356 -9.12 -6.41 4.32
N LEU A 357 -7.88 -5.89 4.38
CA LEU A 357 -6.75 -6.58 5.02
C LEU A 357 -6.95 -6.78 6.53
N LEU A 358 -7.71 -5.90 7.18
CA LEU A 358 -7.92 -5.96 8.61
C LEU A 358 -9.25 -6.64 8.94
N GLN A 359 -9.19 -7.71 9.71
CA GLN A 359 -10.33 -8.54 10.07
C GLN A 359 -10.59 -8.54 11.57
N THR A 360 -11.79 -8.89 12.01
CA THR A 360 -11.95 -9.35 13.40
C THR A 360 -11.43 -10.79 13.48
N GLU A 361 -10.77 -11.16 14.59
CA GLU A 361 -10.23 -12.51 14.85
C GLU A 361 -11.13 -13.63 14.26
N GLY A 362 -10.49 -14.58 13.57
CA GLY A 362 -11.13 -15.71 12.88
C GLY A 362 -11.65 -16.81 13.79
#